data_AF-A0A1G3YLI2-F1
#
_entry.id   AF-A0A1G3YLI2-F1
#
_cell.length_a   1.000
_cell.length_b   1.000
_cell.length_c   1.000
_cell.angle_alpha   90.00
_cell.angle_beta   90.00
_cell.angle_gamma   90.00
#
_symmetry.space_group_name_H-M   'P 1'
#
loop_
_entity.id
_entity.type
_entity.pdbx_description
1 polymer ?
#
loop_
_entity_poly.entity_id
_entity_poly.type
_entity_poly.pdbx_seq_one_letter_code
_entity_poly.pdbx_strand_id
1 'polypeptide(L)'
;MVKGFRRVAAALIATSASLPLAAAELSVSNLELATTGSVEGQDFVLASHAAAELSVSGGYKFGGTLKFAFDSNDLEKTLGYSMIAPTDPISDPNLTTATQADYNALVDELADRIANDASLAFRLARISIREPFSLPVEFGYFIGRSDVFCSGDEFPLRFGTVPFGTAFRGFSYFPEGIGGNTALQYDGIHGVSGTGFSLSWTGAKDFVPILYAYQDASMAIADQTSGELDRGRYSADLRLLANGKMVKFEAFAGGTWPYGSTGLYRGGVLAYFSSGAGANFLAQVGIPRWDPGAAFSIDNLFFLFEPRVDFGFASIFVTLFYHPFYYMQSETGEKGATDVNFRLLLGDLQETNIEGGFETTIGLKGTAATAVAVTDQFSLILAPYFSLVTEGVRWDFKVRVHPLRYAKPLEIVETFIGVRTAF
;
A
#
# COMPACT_ATOMS: atom_id res chain seq x y z
N MET A 1 -57.77 24.67 -4.80
CA MET A 1 -56.57 23.92 -5.21
C MET A 1 -55.33 24.15 -4.33
N VAL A 2 -55.05 25.36 -3.84
CA VAL A 2 -53.78 25.68 -3.10
C VAL A 2 -53.66 25.04 -1.69
N LYS A 3 -54.77 24.77 -0.99
CA LYS A 3 -54.73 24.14 0.36
C LYS A 3 -54.38 22.64 0.35
N GLY A 4 -54.60 21.93 -0.76
CA GLY A 4 -54.25 20.51 -0.89
C GLY A 4 -52.75 20.31 -1.10
N PHE A 5 -52.12 21.16 -1.91
CA PHE A 5 -50.69 21.07 -2.24
C PHE A 5 -49.78 21.28 -1.01
N ARG A 6 -50.15 22.20 -0.10
CA ARG A 6 -49.41 22.43 1.16
C ARG A 6 -49.46 21.23 2.11
N ARG A 7 -50.56 20.47 2.12
CA ARG A 7 -50.70 19.28 2.98
C ARG A 7 -49.93 18.09 2.41
N VAL A 8 -49.89 17.95 1.08
CA VAL A 8 -49.09 16.92 0.40
C VAL A 8 -47.60 17.21 0.54
N ALA A 9 -47.16 18.47 0.38
CA ALA A 9 -45.77 18.87 0.57
C ALA A 9 -45.30 18.70 2.03
N ALA A 10 -46.13 19.08 3.01
CA ALA A 10 -45.82 18.88 4.42
C ALA A 10 -45.79 17.40 4.81
N ALA A 11 -46.68 16.58 4.25
CA ALA A 11 -46.66 15.13 4.44
C ALA A 11 -45.40 14.50 3.84
N LEU A 12 -44.97 14.93 2.65
CA LEU A 12 -43.74 14.46 1.99
C LEU A 12 -42.47 14.84 2.75
N ILE A 13 -42.41 16.04 3.35
CA ILE A 13 -41.28 16.47 4.18
C ILE A 13 -41.28 15.73 5.52
N ALA A 14 -42.46 15.44 6.09
CA ALA A 14 -42.57 14.67 7.32
C ALA A 14 -42.22 13.17 7.12
N THR A 15 -42.57 12.56 5.97
CA THR A 15 -42.16 11.20 5.64
C THR A 15 -40.70 11.08 5.23
N SER A 16 -40.10 12.11 4.61
CA SER A 16 -38.65 12.11 4.34
C SER A 16 -37.82 12.32 5.61
N ALA A 17 -38.32 13.09 6.59
CA ALA A 17 -37.68 13.26 7.90
C ALA A 17 -37.82 12.04 8.83
N SER A 18 -38.73 11.10 8.53
CA SER A 18 -38.90 9.85 9.29
C SER A 18 -38.15 8.65 8.71
N LEU A 19 -37.42 8.82 7.60
CA LEU A 19 -36.47 7.80 7.17
C LEU A 19 -35.38 7.72 8.24
N PRO A 20 -35.09 6.53 8.80
CA PRO A 20 -33.94 6.40 9.69
C PRO A 20 -32.73 6.88 8.91
N LEU A 21 -32.17 8.02 9.34
CA LEU A 21 -30.86 8.46 8.89
C LEU A 21 -29.91 7.33 9.28
N ALA A 22 -29.60 6.47 8.31
CA ALA A 22 -28.56 5.47 8.48
C ALA A 22 -27.30 6.27 8.82
N ALA A 23 -26.79 6.07 10.03
CA ALA A 23 -25.56 6.73 10.45
C ALA A 23 -24.47 6.35 9.45
N ALA A 24 -23.81 7.35 8.88
CA ALA A 24 -22.56 7.13 8.18
C ALA A 24 -21.48 6.98 9.25
N GLU A 25 -20.76 5.87 9.19
CA GLU A 25 -19.58 5.62 10.00
C GLU A 25 -18.41 6.36 9.36
N LEU A 26 -17.82 7.30 10.11
CA LEU A 26 -16.53 7.89 9.79
C LEU A 26 -15.47 7.11 10.56
N SER A 27 -14.51 6.53 9.85
CA SER A 27 -13.41 5.77 10.45
C SER A 27 -12.09 6.13 9.80
N VAL A 28 -11.00 5.98 10.56
CA VAL A 28 -9.64 5.99 10.01
C VAL A 28 -9.31 4.54 9.69
N SER A 29 -9.31 4.16 8.42
CA SER A 29 -9.10 2.76 8.03
C SER A 29 -7.64 2.35 8.05
N ASN A 30 -6.76 3.32 7.82
CA ASN A 30 -5.32 3.15 7.91
C ASN A 30 -4.71 4.46 8.39
N LEU A 31 -3.76 4.37 9.31
CA LEU A 31 -2.87 5.47 9.67
C LEU A 31 -1.49 4.84 9.83
N GLU A 32 -0.50 5.42 9.17
CA GLU A 32 0.90 5.10 9.35
C GLU A 32 1.67 6.42 9.33
N LEU A 33 2.22 6.80 10.47
CA LEU A 33 3.19 7.89 10.61
C LEU A 33 4.53 7.25 10.94
N ALA A 34 5.60 7.66 10.28
CA ALA A 34 6.94 7.17 10.51
C ALA A 34 7.92 8.34 10.51
N THR A 35 8.63 8.54 11.61
CA THR A 35 9.72 9.52 11.69
C THR A 35 11.03 8.77 11.82
N THR A 36 11.96 9.06 10.92
CA THR A 36 13.35 8.62 11.02
C THR A 36 14.21 9.78 11.51
N GLY A 37 15.23 9.46 12.30
CA GLY A 37 16.26 10.40 12.73
C GLY A 37 17.63 9.88 12.37
N SER A 38 18.37 10.64 11.58
CA SER A 38 19.70 10.30 11.08
C SER A 38 20.67 11.47 11.28
N VAL A 39 21.97 11.20 11.14
CA VAL A 39 23.00 12.25 11.16
C VAL A 39 23.43 12.49 9.72
N GLU A 40 23.30 13.72 9.24
CA GLU A 40 23.78 14.15 7.93
C GLU A 40 24.82 15.25 8.11
N GLY A 41 26.07 14.97 7.74
CA GLY A 41 27.14 15.97 7.92
C GLY A 41 27.51 16.13 9.40
N GLN A 42 27.07 17.24 10.02
CA GLN A 42 27.19 17.53 11.45
C GLN A 42 25.81 17.71 12.13
N ASP A 43 24.73 17.64 11.36
CA ASP A 43 23.39 17.93 11.83
C ASP A 43 22.62 16.63 12.05
N PHE A 44 21.76 16.63 13.06
CA PHE A 44 20.78 15.57 13.26
C PHE A 44 19.51 15.98 12.53
N VAL A 45 19.12 15.19 11.53
CA VAL A 45 17.99 15.46 10.65
C VAL A 45 16.86 14.50 11.00
N LEU A 46 15.64 15.02 10.99
CA LEU A 46 14.41 14.23 11.10
C LEU A 46 13.71 14.25 9.74
N ALA A 47 13.23 13.09 9.32
CA ALA A 47 12.38 12.94 8.14
C ALA A 47 11.12 12.18 8.54
N SER A 48 9.96 12.82 8.37
CA SER A 48 8.68 12.25 8.76
C SER A 48 7.81 11.97 7.54
N HIS A 49 7.35 10.73 7.44
CA HIS A 49 6.40 10.23 6.44
C HIS A 49 5.05 10.00 7.10
N ALA A 50 3.97 10.38 6.43
CA ALA A 50 2.63 10.04 6.91
C ALA A 50 1.73 9.60 5.78
N ALA A 51 1.06 8.47 5.99
CA ALA A 51 -0.03 7.97 5.19
C ALA A 51 -1.27 7.80 6.08
N ALA A 52 -2.39 8.40 5.69
CA ALA A 52 -3.65 8.24 6.41
C ALA A 52 -4.80 8.03 5.44
N GLU A 53 -5.70 7.12 5.75
CA GLU A 53 -6.91 6.86 4.98
C GLU A 53 -8.15 7.11 5.84
N LEU A 54 -8.91 8.13 5.47
CA LEU A 54 -10.21 8.44 6.06
C LEU A 54 -11.30 7.76 5.24
N SER A 55 -12.16 6.98 5.87
CA SER A 55 -13.29 6.35 5.22
C SER A 55 -14.62 6.83 5.79
N VAL A 56 -15.56 7.12 4.90
CA VAL A 56 -16.96 7.34 5.24
C VAL A 56 -17.73 6.19 4.63
N SER A 57 -18.33 5.35 5.47
CA SER A 57 -19.10 4.19 5.03
C SER A 57 -20.48 4.14 5.65
N GLY A 58 -21.43 3.51 4.97
CA GLY A 58 -22.77 3.38 5.53
C GLY A 58 -23.68 2.51 4.69
N GLY A 59 -24.72 1.98 5.34
CA GLY A 59 -25.76 1.16 4.72
C GLY A 59 -25.46 -0.33 4.70
N TYR A 60 -26.45 -1.14 5.07
CA TYR A 60 -26.33 -2.60 5.15
C TYR A 60 -26.55 -3.28 3.79
N LYS A 61 -27.72 -3.03 3.17
CA LYS A 61 -28.09 -3.63 1.87
C LYS A 61 -27.53 -2.87 0.68
N PHE A 62 -27.56 -1.55 0.77
CA PHE A 62 -26.94 -0.62 -0.18
C PHE A 62 -25.84 0.11 0.59
N GLY A 63 -24.60 -0.28 0.34
CA GLY A 63 -23.42 0.28 0.96
C GLY A 63 -22.85 1.41 0.12
N GLY A 64 -22.36 2.45 0.77
CA GLY A 64 -21.46 3.44 0.16
C GLY A 64 -20.15 3.49 0.94
N THR A 65 -19.04 3.69 0.23
CA THR A 65 -17.73 3.94 0.84
C THR A 65 -17.03 5.05 0.06
N LEU A 66 -16.61 6.10 0.77
CA LEU A 66 -15.70 7.11 0.26
C LEU A 66 -14.39 7.00 1.04
N LYS A 67 -13.26 6.98 0.35
CA LYS A 67 -11.93 7.01 0.96
C LYS A 67 -11.16 8.21 0.45
N PHE A 68 -10.49 8.87 1.37
CA PHE A 68 -9.54 9.93 1.09
C PHE A 68 -8.21 9.55 1.71
N ALA A 69 -7.13 9.78 0.97
CA ALA A 69 -5.79 9.47 1.41
C ALA A 69 -4.97 10.75 1.54
N PHE A 70 -4.16 10.78 2.58
CA PHE A 70 -3.06 11.71 2.77
C PHE A 70 -1.78 10.89 2.60
N ASP A 71 -0.82 11.38 1.83
CA ASP A 71 0.50 10.73 1.64
C ASP A 71 1.56 11.83 1.45
N SER A 72 2.58 11.85 2.30
CA SER A 72 3.66 12.83 2.26
C SER A 72 4.99 12.14 2.54
N ASN A 73 6.00 12.46 1.71
CA ASN A 73 7.32 11.86 1.81
C ASN A 73 8.18 12.54 2.88
N ASP A 74 7.94 13.83 3.10
CA ASP A 74 8.69 14.64 4.04
C ASP A 74 7.75 15.75 4.55
N LEU A 75 7.18 15.53 5.73
CA LEU A 75 6.27 16.48 6.36
C LEU A 75 7.00 17.78 6.70
N GLU A 76 8.28 17.73 7.03
CA GLU A 76 9.09 18.90 7.35
C GLU A 76 9.21 19.82 6.11
N LYS A 77 9.50 19.25 4.93
CA LYS A 77 9.45 19.98 3.66
C LYS A 77 8.07 20.53 3.37
N THR A 78 7.02 19.73 3.56
CA THR A 78 5.65 20.17 3.34
C THR A 78 5.29 21.41 4.17
N LEU A 79 5.62 21.38 5.46
CA LEU A 79 5.43 22.49 6.38
C LEU A 79 6.29 23.70 5.96
N GLY A 80 7.53 23.47 5.52
CA GLY A 80 8.41 24.50 4.96
C GLY A 80 7.81 25.18 3.73
N TYR A 81 7.34 24.41 2.76
CA TYR A 81 6.72 24.90 1.53
C TYR A 81 5.44 25.69 1.79
N SER A 82 4.69 25.37 2.84
CA SER A 82 3.51 26.14 3.23
C SER A 82 3.84 27.58 3.67
N MET A 83 5.08 27.83 4.11
CA MET A 83 5.54 29.14 4.58
C MET A 83 6.27 29.95 3.50
N ILE A 84 6.64 29.32 2.38
CA ILE A 84 7.50 29.93 1.36
C ILE A 84 6.80 29.84 0.00
N ALA A 85 6.47 31.01 -0.56
CA ALA A 85 5.98 31.09 -1.93
C ALA A 85 6.99 30.44 -2.90
N PRO A 86 6.55 29.72 -3.94
CA PRO A 86 7.45 29.18 -4.95
C PRO A 86 8.40 30.28 -5.42
N THR A 87 9.70 30.01 -5.36
CA THR A 87 10.68 30.86 -6.01
C THR A 87 10.43 30.75 -7.50
N ASP A 88 9.94 31.82 -8.14
CA ASP A 88 9.83 31.86 -9.59
C ASP A 88 11.17 32.36 -10.16
N PRO A 89 12.06 31.48 -10.67
CA PRO A 89 13.33 31.90 -11.24
C PRO A 89 13.14 32.76 -12.51
N ILE A 90 11.94 32.79 -13.10
CA ILE A 90 11.59 33.58 -14.28
C ILE A 90 11.15 35.00 -13.87
N SER A 91 10.92 35.24 -12.58
CA SER A 91 10.49 36.55 -12.07
C SER A 91 11.63 37.53 -11.75
N ASP A 92 12.91 37.12 -11.84
CA ASP A 92 14.04 38.05 -11.69
C ASP A 92 14.14 38.96 -12.93
N PRO A 93 13.86 40.28 -12.80
CA PRO A 93 13.92 41.20 -13.93
C PRO A 93 15.33 41.37 -14.53
N ASN A 94 16.36 40.80 -13.90
CA ASN A 94 17.74 40.79 -14.39
C ASN A 94 18.12 39.49 -15.13
N LEU A 95 17.30 38.44 -15.10
CA LEU A 95 17.51 37.23 -15.90
C LEU A 95 17.04 37.48 -17.34
N THR A 96 17.95 37.95 -18.21
CA THR A 96 17.61 38.20 -19.63
C THR A 96 17.47 36.93 -20.47
N THR A 97 17.87 35.76 -19.94
CA THR A 97 17.68 34.46 -20.58
C THR A 97 17.70 33.35 -19.52
N ALA A 98 16.56 32.70 -19.24
CA ALA A 98 16.55 31.49 -18.42
C ALA A 98 17.32 30.38 -19.13
N THR A 99 18.26 29.72 -18.43
CA THR A 99 19.00 28.59 -18.98
C THR A 99 18.19 27.30 -18.84
N GLN A 100 18.58 26.26 -19.58
CA GLN A 100 17.98 24.93 -19.41
C GLN A 100 18.18 24.38 -17.99
N ALA A 101 19.29 24.73 -17.32
CA ALA A 101 19.55 24.33 -15.94
C ALA A 101 18.56 25.00 -14.96
N ASP A 102 18.23 26.27 -15.17
CA ASP A 102 17.25 26.99 -14.34
C ASP A 102 15.84 26.39 -14.49
N TYR A 103 15.47 26.00 -15.72
CA TYR A 103 14.21 25.32 -15.97
C TYR A 103 14.16 23.94 -15.29
N ASN A 104 15.22 23.14 -15.39
CA ASN A 104 15.28 21.85 -14.73
C ASN A 104 15.18 21.98 -13.21
N ALA A 105 15.88 22.95 -12.61
CA ALA A 105 15.81 23.20 -11.17
C ALA A 105 14.39 23.59 -10.71
N LEU A 106 13.65 24.37 -11.51
CA LEU A 106 12.25 24.70 -11.23
C LEU A 106 11.34 23.47 -11.32
N VAL A 107 11.53 22.62 -12.33
CA VAL A 107 10.77 21.38 -12.49
C VAL A 107 11.05 20.45 -11.31
N ASP A 108 12.31 20.34 -10.88
CA ASP A 108 12.71 19.54 -9.72
C ASP A 108 12.09 20.10 -8.42
N GLU A 109 12.11 21.43 -8.20
CA GLU A 109 11.45 22.05 -7.04
C GLU A 109 9.93 21.78 -7.06
N LEU A 110 9.28 21.92 -8.21
CA LEU A 110 7.84 21.67 -8.33
C LEU A 110 7.51 20.18 -8.11
N ALA A 111 8.32 19.28 -8.64
CA ALA A 111 8.18 17.84 -8.42
C ALA A 111 8.34 17.50 -6.93
N ASP A 112 9.34 18.07 -6.25
CA ASP A 112 9.56 17.88 -4.81
C ASP A 112 8.39 18.45 -3.99
N ARG A 113 7.85 19.62 -4.36
CA ARG A 113 6.66 20.20 -3.73
C ARG A 113 5.41 19.33 -3.90
N ILE A 114 5.19 18.76 -5.08
CA ILE A 114 4.05 17.87 -5.35
C ILE A 114 4.21 16.54 -4.61
N ALA A 115 5.43 16.00 -4.53
CA ALA A 115 5.73 14.78 -3.80
C ALA A 115 5.58 14.95 -2.26
N ASN A 116 5.65 16.20 -1.78
CA ASN A 116 5.47 16.59 -0.39
C ASN A 116 4.23 17.49 -0.22
N ASP A 117 3.15 17.18 -0.95
CA ASP A 117 1.88 17.87 -0.76
C ASP A 117 1.06 17.16 0.33
N ALA A 118 0.79 17.86 1.43
CA ALA A 118 -0.02 17.40 2.56
C ALA A 118 -1.54 17.47 2.28
N SER A 119 -1.96 17.44 1.02
CA SER A 119 -3.37 17.59 0.67
C SER A 119 -4.13 16.27 0.79
N LEU A 120 -5.39 16.38 1.19
CA LEU A 120 -6.28 15.23 1.27
C LEU A 120 -6.74 14.86 -0.16
N ALA A 121 -6.18 13.77 -0.70
CA ALA A 121 -6.45 13.29 -2.05
C ALA A 121 -7.61 12.30 -2.09
N PHE A 122 -8.36 12.30 -3.19
CA PHE A 122 -9.37 11.29 -3.45
C PHE A 122 -8.71 9.91 -3.65
N ARG A 123 -9.20 8.88 -2.95
CA ARG A 123 -8.65 7.52 -3.02
C ARG A 123 -9.63 6.51 -3.62
N LEU A 124 -10.86 6.47 -3.13
CA LEU A 124 -11.89 5.53 -3.56
C LEU A 124 -13.29 6.13 -3.40
N ALA A 125 -14.16 5.87 -4.36
CA ALA A 125 -15.60 5.88 -4.16
C ALA A 125 -16.14 4.52 -4.58
N ARG A 126 -16.92 3.86 -3.71
CA ARG A 126 -17.54 2.56 -3.98
C ARG A 126 -19.00 2.59 -3.55
N ILE A 127 -19.86 2.01 -4.38
CA ILE A 127 -21.24 1.67 -4.04
C ILE A 127 -21.35 0.16 -4.11
N SER A 128 -21.91 -0.47 -3.07
CA SER A 128 -22.13 -1.91 -3.02
C SER A 128 -23.59 -2.26 -2.79
N ILE A 129 -24.03 -3.38 -3.36
CA ILE A 129 -25.37 -3.94 -3.23
C ILE A 129 -25.20 -5.37 -2.77
N ARG A 130 -25.64 -5.65 -1.53
CA ARG A 130 -25.62 -7.00 -0.96
C ARG A 130 -26.92 -7.71 -1.27
N GLU A 131 -26.81 -8.96 -1.68
CA GLU A 131 -27.92 -9.85 -1.99
C GLU A 131 -28.99 -9.23 -2.93
N PRO A 132 -28.58 -8.67 -4.10
CA PRO A 132 -29.52 -8.18 -5.08
C PRO A 132 -30.46 -9.31 -5.49
N PHE A 133 -31.77 -9.03 -5.47
CA PHE A 133 -32.82 -10.02 -5.75
C PHE A 133 -32.75 -11.29 -4.87
N SER A 134 -32.22 -11.18 -3.64
CA SER A 134 -32.03 -12.30 -2.71
C SER A 134 -31.10 -13.40 -3.24
N LEU A 135 -30.27 -13.07 -4.22
CA LEU A 135 -29.19 -13.95 -4.69
C LEU A 135 -27.99 -13.82 -3.75
N PRO A 136 -27.22 -14.90 -3.50
CA PRO A 136 -26.05 -14.86 -2.64
C PRO A 136 -24.84 -14.23 -3.38
N VAL A 137 -24.97 -12.98 -3.79
CA VAL A 137 -23.94 -12.21 -4.48
C VAL A 137 -23.83 -10.81 -3.90
N GLU A 138 -22.66 -10.20 -4.05
CA GLU A 138 -22.43 -8.78 -3.78
C GLU A 138 -21.98 -8.11 -5.07
N PHE A 139 -22.69 -7.06 -5.47
CA PHE A 139 -22.31 -6.24 -6.61
C PHE A 139 -21.68 -4.94 -6.11
N GLY A 140 -20.63 -4.47 -6.76
CA GLY A 140 -19.99 -3.20 -6.46
C GLY A 140 -19.68 -2.40 -7.71
N TYR A 141 -19.81 -1.09 -7.64
CA TYR A 141 -19.28 -0.13 -8.59
C TYR A 141 -18.25 0.74 -7.88
N PHE A 142 -17.08 0.95 -8.48
CA PHE A 142 -16.00 1.69 -7.85
C PHE A 142 -15.27 2.63 -8.81
N ILE A 143 -14.67 3.67 -8.24
CA ILE A 143 -13.76 4.64 -8.87
C ILE A 143 -12.59 4.86 -7.92
N GLY A 144 -11.35 4.67 -8.37
CA GLY A 144 -10.13 4.86 -7.59
C GLY A 144 -9.41 3.53 -7.28
N ARG A 145 -8.60 3.50 -6.21
CA ARG A 145 -7.90 2.29 -5.77
C ARG A 145 -8.80 1.50 -4.82
N SER A 146 -9.21 0.30 -5.24
CA SER A 146 -10.10 -0.58 -4.47
C SER A 146 -9.30 -1.66 -3.75
N ASP A 147 -9.45 -2.92 -4.16
CA ASP A 147 -9.04 -4.07 -3.36
C ASP A 147 -7.61 -4.48 -3.75
N VAL A 148 -6.84 -4.88 -2.74
CA VAL A 148 -5.48 -5.38 -2.88
C VAL A 148 -5.50 -6.91 -2.80
N PHE A 149 -4.81 -7.55 -3.75
CA PHE A 149 -4.76 -8.99 -3.90
C PHE A 149 -3.50 -9.55 -3.25
N CYS A 150 -3.67 -10.67 -2.55
CA CYS A 150 -2.62 -11.40 -1.87
C CYS A 150 -1.90 -10.63 -0.76
N SER A 151 -2.54 -9.64 -0.11
CA SER A 151 -2.03 -9.04 1.13
C SER A 151 -2.42 -9.82 2.40
N GLY A 152 -3.57 -10.52 2.34
CA GLY A 152 -4.18 -11.22 3.47
C GLY A 152 -5.18 -10.39 4.27
N ASP A 153 -5.29 -9.08 4.02
CA ASP A 153 -6.13 -8.17 4.83
C ASP A 153 -7.64 -8.37 4.61
N GLU A 154 -8.03 -9.01 3.51
CA GLU A 154 -9.44 -9.33 3.23
C GLU A 154 -9.98 -10.43 4.17
N PHE A 155 -9.11 -11.27 4.73
CA PHE A 155 -9.53 -12.41 5.53
C PHE A 155 -10.11 -12.03 6.90
N PRO A 156 -9.48 -11.13 7.69
CA PRO A 156 -10.11 -10.58 8.89
C PRO A 156 -11.48 -9.97 8.59
N LEU A 157 -11.59 -9.19 7.50
CA LEU A 157 -12.82 -8.48 7.14
C LEU A 157 -13.96 -9.41 6.72
N ARG A 158 -13.67 -10.47 5.94
CA ARG A 158 -14.71 -11.39 5.43
C ARG A 158 -14.98 -12.58 6.34
N PHE A 159 -13.95 -13.12 6.96
CA PHE A 159 -14.01 -14.39 7.69
C PHE A 159 -13.76 -14.25 9.19
N GLY A 160 -13.40 -13.05 9.69
CA GLY A 160 -13.12 -12.81 11.10
C GLY A 160 -11.85 -13.51 11.60
N THR A 161 -10.87 -13.73 10.72
CA THR A 161 -9.60 -14.35 11.10
C THR A 161 -8.68 -13.37 11.79
N VAL A 162 -7.76 -13.86 12.62
CA VAL A 162 -6.60 -13.07 13.06
C VAL A 162 -5.77 -12.63 11.83
N PRO A 163 -5.29 -11.39 11.76
CA PRO A 163 -4.39 -10.95 10.70
C PRO A 163 -3.16 -11.83 10.60
N PHE A 164 -2.81 -12.25 9.38
CA PHE A 164 -1.68 -13.15 9.14
C PHE A 164 -0.75 -12.66 8.02
N GLY A 165 -1.04 -11.51 7.41
CA GLY A 165 -0.18 -10.89 6.40
C GLY A 165 1.25 -10.70 6.90
N THR A 166 2.19 -10.49 6.00
CA THR A 166 3.58 -10.21 6.38
C THR A 166 3.65 -8.85 7.09
N ALA A 167 4.52 -8.74 8.10
CA ALA A 167 4.88 -7.45 8.66
C ALA A 167 5.92 -6.71 7.80
N PHE A 168 6.61 -7.42 6.89
CA PHE A 168 7.67 -6.92 6.01
C PHE A 168 7.09 -6.09 4.85
N ARG A 169 6.40 -5.00 5.22
CA ARG A 169 5.72 -4.04 4.33
C ARG A 169 5.64 -2.65 4.98
N GLY A 170 5.34 -1.63 4.16
CA GLY A 170 5.16 -0.24 4.61
C GLY A 170 6.45 0.47 5.01
N PHE A 171 6.33 1.65 5.62
CA PHE A 171 7.47 2.55 5.88
C PHE A 171 8.48 2.01 6.89
N SER A 172 8.10 1.03 7.72
CA SER A 172 9.06 0.37 8.62
C SER A 172 10.08 -0.50 7.87
N TYR A 173 9.83 -0.88 6.62
CA TYR A 173 10.75 -1.72 5.84
C TYR A 173 11.16 -1.04 4.54
N PHE A 174 10.25 -0.29 3.92
CA PHE A 174 10.48 0.44 2.67
C PHE A 174 10.13 1.93 2.84
N PRO A 175 10.90 2.69 3.66
CA PRO A 175 10.62 4.11 3.90
C PRO A 175 10.68 4.95 2.62
N GLU A 176 11.57 4.59 1.68
CA GLU A 176 11.69 5.25 0.36
C GLU A 176 10.64 4.77 -0.65
N GLY A 177 9.77 3.82 -0.26
CA GLY A 177 8.87 3.11 -1.17
C GLY A 177 9.60 2.26 -2.19
N ILE A 178 8.91 1.96 -3.30
CA ILE A 178 9.42 1.10 -4.37
C ILE A 178 10.16 1.97 -5.38
N GLY A 179 11.46 1.72 -5.57
CA GLY A 179 12.28 2.47 -6.53
C GLY A 179 12.43 3.95 -6.20
N GLY A 180 12.32 4.33 -4.92
CA GLY A 180 12.30 5.73 -4.47
C GLY A 180 10.93 6.42 -4.61
N ASN A 181 9.89 5.69 -5.04
CA ASN A 181 8.53 6.18 -5.08
C ASN A 181 7.74 5.69 -3.85
N THR A 182 7.70 6.51 -2.82
CA THR A 182 6.95 6.35 -1.57
C THR A 182 5.45 6.07 -1.75
N ALA A 183 4.82 6.61 -2.81
CA ALA A 183 3.40 6.39 -3.12
C ALA A 183 3.11 4.97 -3.60
N LEU A 184 4.16 4.19 -3.84
CA LEU A 184 4.16 2.76 -4.09
C LEU A 184 4.81 2.05 -2.90
N GLN A 185 4.01 1.20 -2.24
CA GLN A 185 4.43 0.35 -1.14
C GLN A 185 4.08 -1.09 -1.49
N TYR A 186 4.93 -2.04 -1.09
CA TYR A 186 4.60 -3.45 -1.22
C TYR A 186 3.49 -3.80 -0.25
N ASP A 187 2.31 -4.04 -0.78
CA ASP A 187 1.16 -4.51 -0.03
C ASP A 187 0.42 -5.54 -0.90
N GLY A 188 0.76 -6.83 -0.75
CA GLY A 188 0.31 -7.87 -1.68
C GLY A 188 0.92 -7.76 -3.09
N ILE A 189 0.37 -8.52 -4.03
CA ILE A 189 0.96 -8.73 -5.37
C ILE A 189 0.38 -7.78 -6.42
N HIS A 190 -0.90 -7.43 -6.31
CA HIS A 190 -1.60 -6.58 -7.27
C HIS A 190 -2.72 -5.79 -6.60
N GLY A 191 -3.05 -4.61 -7.12
CA GLY A 191 -4.14 -3.79 -6.62
C GLY A 191 -5.06 -3.32 -7.76
N VAL A 192 -6.36 -3.38 -7.52
CA VAL A 192 -7.37 -2.89 -8.47
C VAL A 192 -7.40 -1.36 -8.41
N SER A 193 -7.07 -0.70 -9.51
CA SER A 193 -7.04 0.77 -9.60
C SER A 193 -7.72 1.22 -10.89
N GLY A 194 -8.82 1.97 -10.78
CA GLY A 194 -9.54 2.44 -11.95
C GLY A 194 -11.02 2.68 -11.72
N THR A 195 -11.80 2.60 -12.78
CA THR A 195 -13.27 2.73 -12.72
C THR A 195 -13.93 1.47 -13.24
N GLY A 196 -14.77 0.82 -12.44
CA GLY A 196 -15.40 -0.42 -12.87
C GLY A 196 -16.31 -1.07 -11.85
N PHE A 197 -16.47 -2.39 -12.01
CA PHE A 197 -17.40 -3.20 -11.24
C PHE A 197 -16.69 -4.39 -10.59
N SER A 198 -17.23 -4.79 -9.44
CA SER A 198 -16.88 -6.03 -8.74
C SER A 198 -18.14 -6.89 -8.57
N LEU A 199 -18.02 -8.20 -8.75
CA LEU A 199 -19.08 -9.16 -8.44
C LEU A 199 -18.50 -10.28 -7.59
N SER A 200 -18.95 -10.41 -6.34
CA SER A 200 -18.59 -11.54 -5.47
C SER A 200 -19.75 -12.50 -5.32
N TRP A 201 -19.43 -13.79 -5.15
CA TRP A 201 -20.40 -14.79 -4.71
C TRP A 201 -20.19 -15.07 -3.21
N THR A 202 -21.25 -14.90 -2.43
CA THR A 202 -21.24 -15.01 -0.96
C THR A 202 -22.00 -16.24 -0.46
N GLY A 203 -22.33 -17.18 -1.36
CA GLY A 203 -23.13 -18.36 -1.02
C GLY A 203 -22.42 -19.42 -0.19
N ALA A 204 -21.08 -19.39 -0.14
CA ALA A 204 -20.27 -20.25 0.70
C ALA A 204 -19.62 -19.44 1.84
N LYS A 205 -19.58 -20.03 3.04
CA LYS A 205 -19.01 -19.39 4.23
C LYS A 205 -17.49 -19.22 4.14
N ASP A 206 -16.81 -20.23 3.60
CA ASP A 206 -15.36 -20.35 3.63
C ASP A 206 -14.72 -20.21 2.24
N PHE A 207 -15.49 -19.83 1.21
CA PHE A 207 -15.00 -19.66 -0.15
C PHE A 207 -15.73 -18.51 -0.86
N VAL A 208 -14.97 -17.54 -1.38
CA VAL A 208 -15.51 -16.34 -2.02
C VAL A 208 -14.74 -16.06 -3.31
N PRO A 209 -15.33 -16.35 -4.49
CA PRO A 209 -14.82 -15.87 -5.76
C PRO A 209 -15.32 -14.44 -6.01
N ILE A 210 -14.46 -13.61 -6.59
CA ILE A 210 -14.73 -12.20 -6.91
C ILE A 210 -14.21 -11.92 -8.32
N LEU A 211 -15.08 -11.40 -9.18
CA LEU A 211 -14.75 -10.94 -10.51
C LEU A 211 -14.67 -9.42 -10.54
N TYR A 212 -13.65 -8.88 -11.19
CA TYR A 212 -13.49 -7.45 -11.46
C TYR A 212 -13.46 -7.19 -12.96
N ALA A 213 -14.07 -6.09 -13.37
CA ALA A 213 -13.96 -5.55 -14.72
C ALA A 213 -13.91 -4.02 -14.64
N TYR A 214 -12.84 -3.40 -15.13
CA TYR A 214 -12.61 -1.97 -14.92
C TYR A 214 -11.74 -1.35 -16.02
N GLN A 215 -11.89 -0.05 -16.23
CA GLN A 215 -10.90 0.72 -16.97
C GLN A 215 -9.71 0.99 -16.05
N ASP A 216 -8.52 0.53 -16.42
CA ASP A 216 -7.34 0.50 -15.58
C ASP A 216 -6.64 1.86 -15.52
N ALA A 217 -6.58 2.46 -14.35
CA ALA A 217 -5.89 3.73 -14.13
C ALA A 217 -4.37 3.57 -13.94
N SER A 218 -3.88 2.37 -13.59
CA SER A 218 -2.43 2.12 -13.49
C SER A 218 -1.73 2.17 -14.85
N MET A 219 -2.50 1.96 -15.91
CA MET A 219 -2.05 2.03 -17.30
C MET A 219 -2.34 3.39 -17.95
N ALA A 220 -2.74 4.39 -17.17
CA ALA A 220 -3.17 5.67 -17.70
C ALA A 220 -2.01 6.57 -18.14
N ILE A 221 -0.75 6.17 -17.95
CA ILE A 221 0.42 6.93 -18.42
C ILE A 221 0.96 6.21 -19.66
N ALA A 222 0.77 6.81 -20.84
CA ALA A 222 1.13 6.23 -22.15
C ALA A 222 2.64 6.09 -22.32
N ASP A 223 3.35 7.08 -21.82
CA ASP A 223 4.80 7.22 -21.85
C ASP A 223 5.19 8.01 -20.61
N GLN A 224 6.01 7.39 -19.76
CA GLN A 224 6.51 8.01 -18.53
C GLN A 224 7.37 9.26 -18.81
N THR A 225 7.82 9.44 -20.05
CA THR A 225 8.62 10.57 -20.52
C THR A 225 7.77 11.74 -21.01
N SER A 226 6.61 11.49 -21.64
CA SER A 226 5.74 12.54 -22.19
C SER A 226 4.61 12.96 -21.25
N GLY A 227 4.27 12.11 -20.26
CA GLY A 227 3.17 12.37 -19.33
C GLY A 227 1.78 12.31 -19.99
N GLU A 228 1.68 11.84 -21.23
CA GLU A 228 0.41 11.72 -21.92
C GLU A 228 -0.49 10.68 -21.24
N LEU A 229 -1.75 11.06 -21.04
CA LEU A 229 -2.74 10.16 -20.46
C LEU A 229 -3.23 9.16 -21.52
N ASP A 230 -2.86 7.89 -21.40
CA ASP A 230 -3.45 6.81 -22.19
C ASP A 230 -4.81 6.44 -21.59
N ARG A 231 -5.85 6.35 -22.44
CA ARG A 231 -7.19 5.96 -22.00
C ARG A 231 -7.68 4.78 -22.83
N GLY A 232 -8.62 4.03 -22.28
CA GLY A 232 -9.23 2.89 -22.97
C GLY A 232 -8.49 1.57 -22.77
N ARG A 233 -7.66 1.45 -21.73
CA ARG A 233 -7.13 0.17 -21.24
C ARG A 233 -8.12 -0.41 -20.22
N TYR A 234 -8.56 -1.63 -20.44
CA TYR A 234 -9.55 -2.34 -19.63
C TYR A 234 -8.94 -3.60 -19.04
N SER A 235 -9.19 -3.80 -17.77
CA SER A 235 -8.71 -4.92 -16.98
C SER A 235 -9.87 -5.81 -16.56
N ALA A 236 -9.62 -7.12 -16.53
CA ALA A 236 -10.49 -8.10 -15.90
C ALA A 236 -9.66 -9.04 -15.03
N ASP A 237 -10.12 -9.24 -13.79
CA ASP A 237 -9.42 -10.08 -12.80
C ASP A 237 -10.41 -11.00 -12.09
N LEU A 238 -10.03 -12.26 -11.92
CA LEU A 238 -10.70 -13.20 -11.04
C LEU A 238 -9.84 -13.39 -9.79
N ARG A 239 -10.43 -13.16 -8.63
CA ARG A 239 -9.85 -13.40 -7.29
C ARG A 239 -10.63 -14.50 -6.60
N LEU A 240 -9.94 -15.42 -5.92
CA LEU A 240 -10.51 -16.52 -5.16
C LEU A 240 -9.98 -16.45 -3.74
N LEU A 241 -10.87 -16.50 -2.75
CA LEU A 241 -10.53 -16.56 -1.33
C LEU A 241 -11.06 -17.88 -0.76
N ALA A 242 -10.22 -18.61 -0.02
CA ALA A 242 -10.58 -19.85 0.66
C ALA A 242 -10.06 -19.85 2.10
N ASN A 243 -10.96 -19.96 3.08
CA ASN A 243 -10.64 -19.92 4.50
C ASN A 243 -10.83 -21.29 5.16
N GLY A 244 -9.78 -22.10 5.16
CA GLY A 244 -9.71 -23.35 5.91
C GLY A 244 -9.18 -23.15 7.34
N LYS A 245 -9.38 -24.16 8.19
CA LYS A 245 -8.87 -24.16 9.57
C LYS A 245 -7.33 -24.08 9.63
N MET A 246 -6.65 -24.90 8.83
CA MET A 246 -5.18 -24.96 8.77
C MET A 246 -4.59 -24.14 7.63
N VAL A 247 -5.36 -23.89 6.58
CA VAL A 247 -4.89 -23.23 5.36
C VAL A 247 -5.79 -22.07 5.02
N LYS A 248 -5.23 -20.89 4.84
CA LYS A 248 -5.88 -19.73 4.24
C LYS A 248 -5.22 -19.53 2.89
N PHE A 249 -6.03 -19.42 1.85
CA PHE A 249 -5.55 -19.39 0.48
C PHE A 249 -6.26 -18.32 -0.32
N GLU A 250 -5.48 -17.52 -1.01
CA GLU A 250 -5.95 -16.55 -1.97
C GLU A 250 -5.25 -16.80 -3.30
N ALA A 251 -5.99 -16.69 -4.40
CA ALA A 251 -5.41 -16.73 -5.74
C ALA A 251 -6.07 -15.67 -6.61
N PHE A 252 -5.33 -15.15 -7.58
CA PHE A 252 -5.91 -14.32 -8.62
C PHE A 252 -5.24 -14.56 -9.98
N ALA A 253 -5.99 -14.25 -11.03
CA ALA A 253 -5.49 -14.18 -12.40
C ALA A 253 -6.29 -13.14 -13.17
N GLY A 254 -5.62 -12.40 -14.05
CA GLY A 254 -6.28 -11.38 -14.85
C GLY A 254 -5.39 -10.85 -15.95
N GLY A 255 -5.93 -9.88 -16.67
CA GLY A 255 -5.20 -9.20 -17.74
C GLY A 255 -5.79 -7.87 -18.11
N THR A 256 -5.02 -7.13 -18.92
CA THR A 256 -5.36 -5.79 -19.40
C THR A 256 -5.26 -5.73 -20.92
N TRP A 257 -6.30 -5.17 -21.54
CA TRP A 257 -6.41 -5.00 -22.99
C TRP A 257 -7.03 -3.66 -23.37
N PRO A 258 -6.72 -3.12 -24.56
CA PRO A 258 -5.63 -3.56 -25.44
C PRO A 258 -4.27 -3.28 -24.77
N TYR A 259 -3.20 -3.99 -25.11
CA TYR A 259 -1.80 -3.59 -24.86
C TYR A 259 -0.92 -4.43 -25.79
N GLY A 260 -0.12 -3.78 -26.63
CA GLY A 260 0.52 -4.48 -27.75
C GLY A 260 -0.51 -5.27 -28.58
N SER A 261 -0.11 -6.44 -29.09
CA SER A 261 -0.98 -7.37 -29.82
C SER A 261 -1.63 -8.45 -28.94
N THR A 262 -1.12 -8.69 -27.73
CA THR A 262 -1.46 -9.84 -26.89
C THR A 262 -2.11 -9.48 -25.55
N GLY A 263 -2.01 -8.22 -25.11
CA GLY A 263 -2.41 -7.78 -23.77
C GLY A 263 -1.34 -8.01 -22.71
N LEU A 264 -1.58 -7.51 -21.51
CA LEU A 264 -0.78 -7.79 -20.31
C LEU A 264 -1.52 -8.78 -19.42
N TYR A 265 -0.79 -9.67 -18.76
CA TYR A 265 -1.34 -10.68 -17.88
C TYR A 265 -0.69 -10.59 -16.50
N ARG A 266 -1.44 -11.03 -15.49
CA ARG A 266 -0.99 -11.08 -14.12
C ARG A 266 -1.67 -12.20 -13.38
N GLY A 267 -1.04 -12.66 -12.31
CA GLY A 267 -1.63 -13.66 -11.44
C GLY A 267 -0.72 -14.00 -10.29
N GLY A 268 -1.27 -14.61 -9.27
CA GLY A 268 -0.51 -14.98 -8.09
C GLY A 268 -1.35 -15.66 -7.05
N VAL A 269 -0.67 -16.10 -6.00
CA VAL A 269 -1.26 -16.79 -4.86
C VAL A 269 -0.68 -16.24 -3.57
N LEU A 270 -1.51 -16.23 -2.53
CA LEU A 270 -1.12 -16.16 -1.14
C LEU A 270 -1.57 -17.45 -0.46
N ALA A 271 -0.67 -18.09 0.26
CA ALA A 271 -0.95 -19.26 1.06
C ALA A 271 -0.41 -19.05 2.47
N TYR A 272 -1.28 -19.22 3.47
CA TYR A 272 -0.90 -19.24 4.86
C TYR A 272 -1.28 -20.58 5.47
N PHE A 273 -0.28 -21.29 6.01
CA PHE A 273 -0.45 -22.54 6.73
C PHE A 273 -0.20 -22.32 8.22
N SER A 274 -1.09 -22.84 9.06
CA SER A 274 -0.88 -22.93 10.50
C SER A 274 -0.98 -24.38 10.96
N SER A 275 0.06 -24.85 11.64
CA SER A 275 0.07 -26.18 12.28
C SER A 275 -0.80 -26.25 13.53
N GLY A 276 -1.18 -25.10 14.11
CA GLY A 276 -1.79 -25.01 15.44
C GLY A 276 -0.84 -25.38 16.60
N ALA A 277 0.42 -25.72 16.31
CA ALA A 277 1.43 -26.13 17.27
C ALA A 277 2.66 -25.20 17.26
N GLY A 278 2.47 -23.95 16.84
CA GLY A 278 3.51 -22.91 16.82
C GLY A 278 4.32 -22.81 15.53
N ALA A 279 4.16 -23.71 14.55
CA ALA A 279 4.78 -23.53 13.22
C ALA A 279 3.77 -22.99 12.21
N ASN A 280 4.06 -21.84 11.61
CA ASN A 280 3.26 -21.22 10.56
C ASN A 280 4.11 -20.87 9.34
N PHE A 281 3.52 -20.82 8.15
CA PHE A 281 4.21 -20.44 6.92
C PHE A 281 3.32 -19.53 6.11
N LEU A 282 3.87 -18.40 5.66
CA LEU A 282 3.25 -17.53 4.67
C LEU A 282 4.05 -17.60 3.37
N ALA A 283 3.36 -17.72 2.24
CA ALA A 283 3.95 -17.62 0.91
C ALA A 283 3.09 -16.71 0.04
N GLN A 284 3.71 -15.76 -0.63
CA GLN A 284 3.12 -14.98 -1.71
C GLN A 284 3.96 -15.19 -2.96
N VAL A 285 3.35 -15.70 -4.03
CA VAL A 285 4.07 -16.01 -5.28
C VAL A 285 3.21 -15.58 -6.44
N GLY A 286 3.76 -14.78 -7.35
CA GLY A 286 3.01 -14.32 -8.51
C GLY A 286 3.85 -13.58 -9.53
N ILE A 287 3.17 -13.16 -10.58
CA ILE A 287 3.70 -12.32 -11.65
C ILE A 287 2.80 -11.08 -11.70
N PRO A 288 3.25 -9.93 -11.16
CA PRO A 288 2.45 -8.70 -11.15
C PRO A 288 2.16 -8.16 -12.56
N ARG A 289 3.08 -8.41 -13.50
CA ARG A 289 2.95 -8.04 -14.91
C ARG A 289 3.76 -8.99 -15.81
N TRP A 290 3.08 -9.53 -16.82
CA TRP A 290 3.66 -10.31 -17.89
C TRP A 290 3.18 -9.81 -19.25
N ASP A 291 4.12 -9.45 -20.11
CA ASP A 291 3.89 -9.19 -21.53
C ASP A 291 4.29 -10.46 -22.33
N PRO A 292 3.34 -11.16 -22.96
CA PRO A 292 3.65 -12.34 -23.77
C PRO A 292 4.50 -12.05 -25.00
N GLY A 293 4.60 -10.79 -25.42
CA GLY A 293 5.49 -10.35 -26.49
C GLY A 293 6.96 -10.27 -26.06
N ALA A 294 7.24 -10.26 -24.75
CA ALA A 294 8.58 -10.25 -24.19
C ALA A 294 8.99 -11.64 -23.65
N ALA A 295 10.30 -11.90 -23.61
CA ALA A 295 10.81 -13.11 -22.97
C ALA A 295 10.52 -13.08 -21.47
N PHE A 296 10.02 -14.19 -20.93
CA PHE A 296 9.80 -14.32 -19.50
C PHE A 296 11.14 -14.35 -18.75
N SER A 297 11.31 -13.49 -17.75
CA SER A 297 12.47 -13.47 -16.84
C SER A 297 12.03 -13.83 -15.42
N ILE A 298 12.96 -14.37 -14.64
CA ILE A 298 12.79 -14.52 -13.19
C ILE A 298 12.52 -13.17 -12.50
N ASP A 299 13.03 -12.08 -13.08
CA ASP A 299 12.80 -10.71 -12.59
C ASP A 299 11.31 -10.31 -12.60
N ASN A 300 10.45 -11.01 -13.34
CA ASN A 300 9.01 -10.75 -13.32
C ASN A 300 8.29 -11.35 -12.10
N LEU A 301 8.97 -12.18 -11.30
CA LEU A 301 8.36 -12.85 -10.15
C LEU A 301 8.32 -11.92 -8.94
N PHE A 302 7.15 -11.86 -8.30
CA PHE A 302 7.01 -11.48 -6.91
C PHE A 302 7.08 -12.76 -6.09
N PHE A 303 8.05 -12.86 -5.17
CA PHE A 303 8.17 -14.02 -4.30
C PHE A 303 8.49 -13.59 -2.88
N LEU A 304 7.57 -13.85 -1.95
CA LEU A 304 7.76 -13.66 -0.52
C LEU A 304 7.48 -14.97 0.20
N PHE A 305 8.41 -15.44 1.02
CA PHE A 305 8.24 -16.62 1.84
C PHE A 305 8.66 -16.32 3.28
N GLU A 306 7.77 -16.59 4.22
CA GLU A 306 7.94 -16.24 5.63
C GLU A 306 7.53 -17.41 6.54
N PRO A 307 8.45 -18.34 6.84
CA PRO A 307 8.31 -19.27 7.97
C PRO A 307 8.30 -18.50 9.29
N ARG A 308 7.39 -18.91 10.18
CA ARG A 308 7.22 -18.40 11.53
C ARG A 308 7.24 -19.56 12.51
N VAL A 309 8.02 -19.43 13.57
CA VAL A 309 8.05 -20.42 14.65
C VAL A 309 7.83 -19.72 15.98
N ASP A 310 6.76 -20.11 16.67
CA ASP A 310 6.32 -19.61 17.95
C ASP A 310 6.68 -20.63 19.05
N PHE A 311 7.35 -20.17 20.10
CA PHE A 311 7.82 -20.98 21.23
C PHE A 311 7.19 -20.53 22.56
N GLY A 312 5.99 -19.98 22.51
CA GLY A 312 5.28 -19.40 23.65
C GLY A 312 5.62 -17.92 23.82
N PHE A 313 6.54 -17.57 24.72
CA PHE A 313 6.88 -16.16 25.00
C PHE A 313 7.75 -15.50 23.93
N ALA A 314 8.22 -16.26 22.94
CA ALA A 314 9.12 -15.80 21.90
C ALA A 314 8.76 -16.43 20.55
N SER A 315 9.00 -15.69 19.47
CA SER A 315 8.78 -16.15 18.10
C SER A 315 9.93 -15.75 17.19
N ILE A 316 10.14 -16.51 16.13
CA ILE A 316 11.16 -16.25 15.11
C ILE A 316 10.48 -16.23 13.75
N PHE A 317 10.56 -15.11 13.05
CA PHE A 317 10.11 -14.97 11.66
C PHE A 317 11.34 -14.81 10.76
N VAL A 318 11.36 -15.54 9.66
CA VAL A 318 12.39 -15.37 8.62
C VAL A 318 11.70 -15.07 7.31
N THR A 319 11.88 -13.87 6.78
CA THR A 319 11.27 -13.43 5.52
C THR A 319 12.31 -13.45 4.41
N LEU A 320 12.03 -14.15 3.33
CA LEU A 320 12.76 -14.06 2.07
C LEU A 320 11.86 -13.33 1.07
N PHE A 321 12.31 -12.20 0.54
CA PHE A 321 11.55 -11.42 -0.43
C PHE A 321 12.40 -11.14 -1.67
N TYR A 322 11.91 -11.57 -2.83
CA TYR A 322 12.48 -11.29 -4.14
C TYR A 322 11.59 -10.26 -4.85
N HIS A 323 12.19 -9.13 -5.20
CA HIS A 323 11.47 -7.96 -5.69
C HIS A 323 11.17 -8.13 -7.18
N PRO A 324 9.92 -7.92 -7.61
CA PRO A 324 9.59 -7.94 -9.02
C PRO A 324 10.12 -6.69 -9.72
N PHE A 325 10.47 -6.83 -10.99
CA PHE A 325 10.84 -5.73 -11.89
C PHE A 325 9.66 -4.78 -12.16
N TYR A 326 8.43 -5.29 -12.09
CA TYR A 326 7.20 -4.51 -12.21
C TYR A 326 6.31 -4.68 -10.99
N TYR A 327 5.73 -3.57 -10.51
CA TYR A 327 4.71 -3.56 -9.47
C TYR A 327 3.66 -2.51 -9.80
N MET A 328 2.37 -2.84 -9.65
CA MET A 328 1.26 -1.96 -10.04
C MET A 328 1.37 -1.41 -11.47
N GLN A 329 1.84 -2.25 -12.39
CA GLN A 329 2.12 -1.93 -13.80
C GLN A 329 3.29 -0.95 -14.07
N SER A 330 3.98 -0.46 -13.05
CA SER A 330 5.17 0.40 -13.18
C SER A 330 6.47 -0.37 -12.94
N GLU A 331 7.55 0.05 -13.59
CA GLU A 331 8.89 -0.46 -13.30
C GLU A 331 9.30 -0.05 -11.87
N THR A 332 9.95 -0.97 -11.15
CA THR A 332 10.34 -0.77 -9.74
C THR A 332 11.75 -0.23 -9.58
N GLY A 333 12.62 -0.36 -10.58
CA GLY A 333 14.05 -0.09 -10.43
C GLY A 333 14.79 -1.08 -9.51
N GLU A 334 14.12 -2.11 -9.00
CA GLU A 334 14.64 -3.06 -8.00
C GLU A 334 14.97 -4.42 -8.62
N LYS A 335 15.39 -4.40 -9.89
CA LYS A 335 15.66 -5.60 -10.66
C LYS A 335 16.65 -6.52 -9.95
N GLY A 336 16.22 -7.75 -9.68
CA GLY A 336 17.05 -8.77 -9.03
C GLY A 336 17.38 -8.46 -7.57
N ALA A 337 16.67 -7.52 -6.93
CA ALA A 337 16.82 -7.26 -5.51
C ALA A 337 16.21 -8.40 -4.68
N THR A 338 16.89 -8.76 -3.59
CA THR A 338 16.45 -9.81 -2.66
C THR A 338 16.76 -9.39 -1.24
N ASP A 339 15.75 -9.46 -0.37
CA ASP A 339 15.90 -9.22 1.05
C ASP A 339 15.71 -10.52 1.85
N VAL A 340 16.57 -10.70 2.85
CA VAL A 340 16.42 -11.73 3.88
C VAL A 340 16.32 -11.03 5.23
N ASN A 341 15.16 -11.11 5.85
CA ASN A 341 14.90 -10.54 7.16
C ASN A 341 14.75 -11.65 8.20
N PHE A 342 15.51 -11.55 9.29
CA PHE A 342 15.38 -12.39 10.47
C PHE A 342 14.86 -11.54 11.61
N ARG A 343 13.71 -11.91 12.19
CA ARG A 343 13.09 -11.18 13.29
C ARG A 343 12.84 -12.12 14.47
N LEU A 344 13.50 -11.83 15.59
CA LEU A 344 13.20 -12.39 16.89
C LEU A 344 12.17 -11.50 17.58
N LEU A 345 11.07 -12.09 18.04
CA LEU A 345 10.00 -11.45 18.78
C LEU A 345 9.96 -12.02 20.20
N LEU A 346 9.78 -11.15 21.19
CA LEU A 346 9.58 -11.47 22.59
C LEU A 346 8.30 -10.77 23.05
N GLY A 347 7.37 -11.54 23.63
CA GLY A 347 6.02 -11.08 23.93
C GLY A 347 5.06 -11.24 22.76
N ASP A 348 3.83 -10.80 22.98
CA ASP A 348 2.74 -10.83 22.00
C ASP A 348 1.89 -9.57 22.17
N LEU A 349 1.78 -8.78 21.10
CA LEU A 349 0.95 -7.58 21.11
C LEU A 349 -0.54 -7.86 21.31
N GLN A 350 -1.04 -9.03 20.91
CA GLN A 350 -2.45 -9.38 21.06
C GLN A 350 -2.80 -9.77 22.50
N GLU A 351 -1.87 -10.38 23.23
CA GLU A 351 -2.10 -10.83 24.60
C GLU A 351 -1.64 -9.81 25.65
N THR A 352 -0.47 -9.18 25.43
CA THR A 352 0.21 -8.35 26.44
C THR A 352 0.30 -6.87 26.08
N ASN A 353 -0.14 -6.48 24.88
CA ASN A 353 -0.01 -5.13 24.31
C ASN A 353 1.43 -4.61 24.19
N ILE A 354 2.43 -5.46 24.43
CA ILE A 354 3.85 -5.10 24.37
C ILE A 354 4.60 -6.22 23.68
N GLU A 355 5.48 -5.88 22.74
CA GLU A 355 6.45 -6.78 22.17
C GLU A 355 7.80 -6.08 22.03
N GLY A 356 8.87 -6.84 21.95
CA GLY A 356 10.15 -6.31 21.55
C GLY A 356 11.02 -7.40 20.97
N GLY A 357 12.22 -7.03 20.54
CA GLY A 357 13.16 -8.02 20.08
C GLY A 357 14.25 -7.43 19.22
N PHE A 358 14.71 -8.25 18.29
CA PHE A 358 15.84 -7.92 17.44
C PHE A 358 15.57 -8.37 16.01
N GLU A 359 15.93 -7.52 15.07
CA GLU A 359 15.72 -7.73 13.65
C GLU A 359 17.04 -7.56 12.90
N THR A 360 17.28 -8.43 11.93
CA THR A 360 18.42 -8.35 11.00
C THR A 360 17.89 -8.40 9.58
N THR A 361 18.19 -7.40 8.77
CA THR A 361 17.87 -7.41 7.34
C THR A 361 19.16 -7.46 6.53
N ILE A 362 19.23 -8.40 5.60
CA ILE A 362 20.29 -8.52 4.60
C ILE A 362 19.67 -8.24 3.25
N GLY A 363 20.09 -7.16 2.60
CA GLY A 363 19.66 -6.82 1.25
C GLY A 363 20.73 -7.13 0.22
N LEU A 364 20.32 -7.71 -0.89
CA LEU A 364 21.14 -7.98 -2.07
C LEU A 364 20.52 -7.22 -3.23
N LYS A 365 21.19 -6.19 -3.74
CA LYS A 365 20.73 -5.45 -4.91
C LYS A 365 21.38 -5.99 -6.17
N GLY A 366 20.57 -6.33 -7.17
CA GLY A 366 21.07 -6.65 -8.51
C GLY A 366 21.80 -5.46 -9.12
N THR A 367 22.76 -5.71 -10.00
CA THR A 367 23.49 -4.65 -10.70
C THR A 367 22.51 -3.84 -11.54
N ALA A 368 22.16 -2.63 -11.10
CA ALA A 368 21.49 -1.67 -11.95
C ALA A 368 22.38 -1.37 -13.17
N ALA A 369 21.77 -1.20 -14.34
CA ALA A 369 22.47 -0.88 -15.60
C ALA A 369 23.13 0.51 -15.59
N THR A 370 22.94 1.28 -14.53
CA THR A 370 23.55 2.58 -14.28
C THR A 370 24.57 2.43 -13.15
N ALA A 371 25.78 2.93 -13.38
CA ALA A 371 26.98 2.77 -12.55
C ALA A 371 26.84 3.32 -11.12
N VAL A 372 26.03 2.67 -10.28
CA VAL A 372 26.05 2.83 -8.82
C VAL A 372 27.26 2.05 -8.32
N ALA A 373 28.05 2.68 -7.46
CA ALA A 373 29.28 2.11 -6.93
C ALA A 373 29.03 0.71 -6.35
N VAL A 374 29.99 -0.21 -6.54
CA VAL A 374 29.97 -1.62 -6.09
C VAL A 374 29.61 -1.77 -4.59
N THR A 375 29.75 -0.70 -3.81
CA THR A 375 29.41 -0.61 -2.38
C THR A 375 27.92 -0.70 -2.05
N ASP A 376 26.99 -0.52 -3.00
CA ASP A 376 25.54 -0.56 -2.72
C ASP A 376 24.85 -1.90 -3.06
N GLN A 377 25.62 -2.92 -3.46
CA GLN A 377 25.06 -4.23 -3.83
C GLN A 377 24.68 -5.11 -2.64
N PHE A 378 25.21 -4.82 -1.45
CA PHE A 378 24.98 -5.58 -0.23
C PHE A 378 24.67 -4.63 0.92
N SER A 379 23.56 -4.84 1.62
CA SER A 379 23.18 -4.09 2.81
C SER A 379 23.00 -5.04 4.00
N LEU A 380 23.36 -4.55 5.18
CA LEU A 380 23.11 -5.21 6.45
C LEU A 380 22.53 -4.16 7.40
N ILE A 381 21.39 -4.47 8.02
CA ILE A 381 20.70 -3.64 9.00
C ILE A 381 20.47 -4.48 10.24
N LEU A 382 20.85 -3.97 11.40
CA LEU A 382 20.62 -4.57 12.71
C LEU A 382 19.72 -3.64 13.52
N ALA A 383 18.57 -4.12 13.97
CA ALA A 383 17.56 -3.28 14.59
C ALA A 383 16.94 -3.93 15.84
N PRO A 384 17.43 -3.61 17.06
CA PRO A 384 16.59 -3.77 18.23
C PRO A 384 15.32 -2.93 18.07
N TYR A 385 14.21 -3.51 18.50
CA TYR A 385 12.92 -2.84 18.44
C TYR A 385 12.06 -3.12 19.66
N PHE A 386 11.10 -2.24 19.86
CA PHE A 386 10.09 -2.30 20.89
C PHE A 386 8.78 -1.76 20.31
N SER A 387 7.69 -2.47 20.52
CA SER A 387 6.37 -2.05 20.08
C SER A 387 5.37 -2.15 21.23
N LEU A 388 4.40 -1.25 21.27
CA LEU A 388 3.33 -1.28 22.26
C LEU A 388 2.00 -0.84 21.65
N VAL A 389 0.90 -1.36 22.15
CA VAL A 389 -0.46 -0.98 21.76
C VAL A 389 -1.15 -0.24 22.91
N THR A 390 -1.64 0.96 22.62
CA THR A 390 -2.42 1.80 23.54
C THR A 390 -3.68 2.28 22.83
N GLU A 391 -4.86 2.02 23.39
CA GLU A 391 -6.13 2.61 22.94
C GLU A 391 -6.36 2.59 21.41
N GLY A 392 -6.07 1.46 20.75
CA GLY A 392 -6.25 1.30 19.30
C GLY A 392 -5.12 1.88 18.44
N VAL A 393 -4.00 2.26 19.05
CA VAL A 393 -2.79 2.76 18.39
C VAL A 393 -1.61 1.89 18.75
N ARG A 394 -0.88 1.43 17.73
CA ARG A 394 0.41 0.75 17.85
C ARG A 394 1.53 1.78 17.69
N TRP A 395 2.46 1.78 18.63
CA TRP A 395 3.72 2.52 18.55
C TRP A 395 4.84 1.52 18.29
N ASP A 396 5.73 1.85 17.35
CA ASP A 396 6.89 1.05 16.98
C ASP A 396 8.15 1.90 17.16
N PHE A 397 9.09 1.45 17.97
CA PHE A 397 10.38 2.09 18.18
C PHE A 397 11.47 1.17 17.66
N LYS A 398 12.34 1.67 16.78
CA LYS A 398 13.49 0.91 16.28
C LYS A 398 14.76 1.75 16.29
N VAL A 399 15.90 1.10 16.53
CA VAL A 399 17.22 1.71 16.31
C VAL A 399 17.93 0.88 15.27
N ARG A 400 17.97 1.34 14.03
CA ARG A 400 18.63 0.67 12.92
C ARG A 400 20.11 1.01 12.92
N VAL A 401 20.94 0.00 12.94
CA VAL A 401 22.38 0.11 12.78
C VAL A 401 22.74 -0.42 11.40
N HIS A 402 23.35 0.43 10.59
CA HIS A 402 23.84 0.15 9.24
C HIS A 402 25.36 -0.05 9.32
N PRO A 403 25.86 -1.20 9.80
CA PRO A 403 27.28 -1.39 10.03
C PRO A 403 28.12 -1.10 8.80
N LEU A 404 27.59 -1.28 7.58
CA LEU A 404 28.34 -1.11 6.34
C LEU A 404 28.43 0.34 5.81
N ARG A 405 27.70 1.29 6.39
CA ARG A 405 27.75 2.71 6.01
C ARG A 405 28.87 3.43 6.77
N TYR A 406 30.11 3.32 6.31
CA TYR A 406 31.31 3.72 7.08
C TYR A 406 31.82 5.16 6.87
N ALA A 407 31.02 6.10 6.36
CA ALA A 407 31.53 7.46 6.14
C ALA A 407 31.85 8.19 7.47
N LYS A 408 30.98 8.08 8.49
CA LYS A 408 31.26 8.53 9.88
C LYS A 408 30.59 7.63 10.95
N PRO A 409 31.14 7.55 12.19
CA PRO A 409 30.60 6.67 13.24
C PRO A 409 29.18 6.95 13.74
N LEU A 410 28.62 8.14 13.48
CA LEU A 410 27.23 8.46 13.86
C LEU A 410 26.24 8.25 12.70
N GLU A 411 26.74 8.19 11.46
CA GLU A 411 25.92 7.96 10.25
C GLU A 411 25.49 6.48 10.13
N ILE A 412 26.05 5.60 10.97
CA ILE A 412 25.66 4.18 11.05
C ILE A 412 24.38 3.97 11.86
N VAL A 413 23.89 4.94 12.62
CA VAL A 413 22.69 4.78 13.46
C VAL A 413 21.55 5.63 12.92
N GLU A 414 20.40 4.99 12.72
CA GLU A 414 19.13 5.62 12.38
C GLU A 414 18.10 5.23 13.44
N THR A 415 17.40 6.22 13.99
CA THR A 415 16.28 5.99 14.92
C THR A 415 14.97 6.04 14.15
N PHE A 416 14.00 5.22 14.53
CA PHE A 416 12.70 5.15 13.89
C PHE A 416 11.60 5.13 14.96
N ILE A 417 10.60 5.98 14.76
CA ILE A 417 9.34 5.97 15.52
C ILE A 417 8.20 5.84 14.52
N GLY A 418 7.43 4.76 14.64
CA GLY A 418 6.24 4.49 13.87
C GLY A 418 4.99 4.57 14.73
N VAL A 419 3.90 5.10 14.17
CA VAL A 419 2.57 5.11 14.78
C VAL A 419 1.59 4.55 13.78
N ARG A 420 0.83 3.53 14.18
CA ARG A 420 -0.14 2.84 13.32
C ARG A 420 -1.46 2.59 14.02
N THR A 421 -2.54 2.51 13.28
CA THR A 421 -3.81 1.99 13.83
C THR A 421 -3.69 0.51 14.17
N ALA A 422 -4.18 0.11 15.34
CA ALA A 422 -4.29 -1.27 15.80
C ALA A 422 -5.78 -1.60 15.99
N PHE A 423 -6.32 -2.50 15.16
CA PHE A 423 -7.73 -2.92 15.19
C PHE A 423 -7.89 -4.36 15.67
#